data_AF-A0A1D8GKI4-F1
#
_entry.id   AF-A0A1D8GKI4-F1
#
_cell.length_a   1.000
_cell.length_b   1.000
_cell.length_c   1.000
_cell.angle_alpha   90.00
_cell.angle_beta   90.00
_cell.angle_gamma   90.00
#
_symmetry.space_group_name_H-M   'P 1'
#
loop_
_entity.id
_entity.type
_entity.pdbx_description
1 polymer ?
#
loop_
_entity_poly.entity_id
_entity_poly.type
_entity_poly.pdbx_seq_one_letter_code
_entity_poly.pdbx_strand_id
1 'polypeptide(L)'
;MYYNLIVYGDCEALNGEPIILDVSRCVKEYTDQEVQEKYSDLTETNIQEIKRFPCVFAYEDYCKQDPKFGLIRDIVKRKDKVKIEYELIKLEKFISFEDLKEMAFELDIGSWEMNRTHWAIKNVNLAKELLVRKIKLPYWVQMDSKAVDISKHYFDVALSFPGEVRKFVESVVAEIEAIIGPNSYFYDNNYLAQLARPNLDILLQDIYGKRSKLLVIFIGEKYQLKDWCGIEFRAIKEILNKREDDRIMLIKMDDGQVDGIKSYDGYIDGRIYDVKTIARGIKERLDILNAK
;
A
#
# COMPACT_ATOMS: atom_id res chain seq x y z
N MET A 1 -0.82 -5.25 -3.92
CA MET A 1 -0.95 -4.59 -5.23
C MET A 1 -0.20 -5.47 -6.20
N TYR A 2 -0.76 -5.72 -7.38
CA TYR A 2 -0.14 -6.61 -8.37
C TYR A 2 0.81 -5.86 -9.29
N TYR A 3 1.79 -6.56 -9.86
CA TYR A 3 2.53 -6.08 -11.03
C TYR A 3 2.56 -7.16 -12.12
N ASN A 4 2.68 -6.73 -13.38
CA ASN A 4 2.86 -7.62 -14.52
C ASN A 4 4.35 -7.89 -14.72
N LEU A 5 4.77 -9.15 -14.74
CA LEU A 5 6.09 -9.56 -15.20
C LEU A 5 5.94 -10.19 -16.58
N ILE A 6 6.58 -9.60 -17.60
CA ILE A 6 6.63 -10.17 -18.94
C ILE A 6 8.08 -10.51 -19.23
N VAL A 7 8.36 -11.81 -19.39
CA VAL A 7 9.68 -12.31 -19.78
C VAL A 7 9.63 -12.66 -21.26
N TYR A 8 10.55 -12.14 -22.05
CA TYR A 8 10.59 -12.39 -23.49
C TYR A 8 11.96 -12.91 -23.95
N GLY A 9 11.95 -13.97 -24.75
CA GLY A 9 13.16 -14.65 -25.21
C GLY A 9 13.86 -13.93 -26.35
N ASP A 10 13.15 -13.16 -27.17
CA ASP A 10 13.81 -12.38 -28.21
C ASP A 10 14.53 -11.17 -27.60
N CYS A 11 15.86 -11.22 -27.62
CA CYS A 11 16.72 -10.18 -27.04
C CYS A 11 16.61 -8.84 -27.78
N GLU A 12 16.05 -8.79 -29.00
CA GLU A 12 15.85 -7.54 -29.77
C GLU A 12 14.42 -6.99 -29.63
N ALA A 13 13.52 -7.73 -28.96
CA ALA A 13 12.16 -7.30 -28.71
C ALA A 13 12.08 -6.24 -27.58
N LEU A 14 10.85 -6.00 -27.10
CA LEU A 14 10.56 -5.04 -26.03
C LEU A 14 11.05 -3.63 -26.38
N ASN A 15 10.87 -3.24 -27.64
CA ASN A 15 11.29 -1.96 -28.23
C ASN A 15 10.10 -1.01 -28.52
N GLY A 16 8.91 -1.36 -28.03
CA GLY A 16 7.65 -0.62 -28.25
C GLY A 16 6.70 -1.31 -29.22
N GLU A 17 7.18 -2.30 -29.98
CA GLU A 17 6.32 -3.11 -30.85
C GLU A 17 5.49 -4.12 -30.05
N PRO A 18 4.21 -4.37 -30.41
CA PRO A 18 3.36 -5.32 -29.71
C PRO A 18 3.96 -6.74 -29.66
N ILE A 19 3.81 -7.40 -28.51
CA ILE A 19 4.22 -8.81 -28.38
C ILE A 19 3.03 -9.74 -28.54
N ILE A 20 3.31 -10.97 -28.98
CA ILE A 20 2.31 -12.02 -29.14
C ILE A 20 2.77 -13.23 -28.32
N LEU A 21 1.87 -13.74 -27.48
CA LEU A 21 2.09 -14.89 -26.62
C LEU A 21 1.01 -15.96 -26.85
N ASP A 22 1.34 -17.22 -26.55
CA ASP A 22 0.34 -18.28 -26.44
C ASP A 22 -0.53 -18.03 -25.20
N VAL A 23 -1.84 -18.28 -25.29
CA VAL A 23 -2.77 -18.18 -24.14
C VAL A 23 -2.32 -19.06 -22.97
N SER A 24 -1.66 -20.19 -23.24
CA SER A 24 -1.10 -21.05 -22.19
C SER A 24 0.03 -20.39 -21.39
N ARG A 25 0.68 -19.36 -21.93
CA ARG A 25 1.80 -18.62 -21.32
C ARG A 25 1.38 -17.29 -20.70
N CYS A 26 0.10 -16.94 -20.76
CA CYS A 26 -0.43 -15.67 -20.22
C CYS A 26 -1.15 -15.92 -18.90
N VAL A 27 -0.61 -15.35 -17.80
CA VAL A 27 -1.22 -15.34 -16.46
C VAL A 27 -1.53 -16.75 -15.96
N LYS A 28 -0.65 -17.71 -16.27
CA LYS A 28 -0.76 -19.12 -15.89
C LYS A 28 0.55 -19.61 -15.32
N GLU A 29 1.59 -19.62 -16.15
CA GLU A 29 2.94 -19.93 -15.69
C GLU A 29 3.37 -18.88 -14.64
N TYR A 30 3.93 -19.35 -13.53
CA TYR A 30 4.53 -18.53 -12.47
C TYR A 30 3.61 -17.46 -11.83
N THR A 31 2.30 -17.64 -11.92
CA THR A 31 1.29 -16.79 -11.27
C THR A 31 0.63 -17.58 -10.14
N ASP A 32 0.39 -16.99 -8.98
CA ASP A 32 -0.29 -17.68 -7.87
C ASP A 32 -1.70 -18.15 -8.26
N GLN A 33 -2.15 -19.27 -7.70
CA GLN A 33 -3.43 -19.90 -8.06
C GLN A 33 -4.61 -18.94 -7.94
N GLU A 34 -4.73 -18.20 -6.84
CA GLU A 34 -5.82 -17.22 -6.63
C GLU A 34 -5.81 -16.11 -7.71
N VAL A 35 -4.62 -15.72 -8.15
CA VAL A 35 -4.43 -14.70 -9.19
C VAL A 35 -4.76 -15.26 -10.57
N GLN A 36 -4.40 -16.52 -10.84
CA GLN A 36 -4.78 -17.22 -12.08
C GLN A 36 -6.30 -17.36 -12.19
N GLU A 37 -6.96 -17.82 -11.12
CA GLU A 37 -8.42 -17.99 -11.05
C GLU A 37 -9.14 -16.67 -11.36
N LYS A 38 -8.57 -15.54 -10.90
CA LYS A 38 -9.13 -14.23 -11.20
C LYS A 38 -8.82 -13.76 -12.63
N TYR A 39 -7.58 -13.82 -13.09
CA TYR A 39 -7.12 -13.04 -14.24
C TYR A 39 -6.86 -13.83 -15.54
N SER A 40 -6.69 -15.16 -15.47
CA SER A 40 -6.25 -15.98 -16.63
C SER A 40 -7.27 -16.03 -17.80
N ASP A 41 -8.55 -15.81 -17.52
CA ASP A 41 -9.59 -15.82 -18.56
C ASP A 41 -9.57 -14.56 -19.44
N LEU A 42 -8.92 -13.49 -18.96
CA LEU A 42 -8.80 -12.20 -19.64
C LEU A 42 -10.17 -11.64 -20.07
N THR A 43 -11.14 -11.62 -19.16
CA THR A 43 -12.42 -10.92 -19.36
C THR A 43 -12.20 -9.42 -19.51
N GLU A 44 -13.17 -8.71 -20.08
CA GLU A 44 -13.04 -7.25 -20.27
C GLU A 44 -12.79 -6.51 -18.95
N THR A 45 -13.54 -6.85 -17.88
CA THR A 45 -13.33 -6.29 -16.54
C THR A 45 -11.92 -6.56 -16.02
N ASN A 46 -11.44 -7.79 -16.15
CA ASN A 46 -10.11 -8.18 -15.70
C ASN A 46 -9.00 -7.48 -16.49
N ILE A 47 -9.16 -7.32 -17.81
CA ILE A 47 -8.24 -6.56 -18.65
C ILE A 47 -8.15 -5.11 -18.19
N GLN A 48 -9.27 -4.47 -17.83
CA GLN A 48 -9.26 -3.09 -17.33
C GLN A 48 -8.52 -2.95 -16.00
N GLU A 49 -8.53 -3.98 -15.14
CA GLU A 49 -7.71 -4.00 -13.92
C GLU A 49 -6.22 -4.22 -14.25
N ILE A 50 -5.91 -5.24 -15.06
CA ILE A 50 -4.53 -5.61 -15.44
C ILE A 50 -3.77 -4.43 -16.06
N LYS A 51 -4.44 -3.65 -16.91
CA LYS A 51 -3.86 -2.47 -17.59
C LYS A 51 -3.42 -1.37 -16.64
N ARG A 52 -3.86 -1.40 -15.37
CA ARG A 52 -3.44 -0.45 -14.33
C ARG A 52 -2.19 -0.91 -13.59
N PHE A 53 -1.89 -2.20 -13.61
CA PHE A 53 -0.74 -2.72 -12.91
C PHE A 53 0.56 -2.26 -13.59
N PRO A 54 1.57 -1.83 -12.81
CA PRO A 54 2.90 -1.58 -13.35
C PRO A 54 3.43 -2.84 -14.03
N CYS A 55 4.23 -2.68 -15.09
CA CYS A 55 4.82 -3.79 -15.80
C CYS A 55 6.35 -3.72 -15.81
N VAL A 56 6.97 -4.85 -15.47
CA VAL A 56 8.39 -5.13 -15.67
C VAL A 56 8.50 -5.99 -16.93
N PHE A 57 9.10 -5.42 -17.97
CA PHE A 57 9.41 -6.10 -19.22
C PHE A 57 10.84 -6.59 -19.15
N ALA A 58 11.03 -7.86 -18.85
CA ALA A 58 12.32 -8.50 -18.71
C ALA A 58 12.62 -9.42 -19.90
N TYR A 59 13.88 -9.80 -20.01
CA TYR A 59 14.35 -10.72 -21.03
C TYR A 59 14.64 -12.08 -20.40
N GLU A 60 14.64 -13.14 -21.21
CA GLU A 60 15.15 -14.42 -20.75
C GLU A 60 16.63 -14.30 -20.34
N ASP A 61 17.04 -15.11 -19.36
CA ASP A 61 18.30 -14.98 -18.61
C ASP A 61 19.54 -14.96 -19.51
N TYR A 62 19.48 -15.63 -20.65
CA TYR A 62 20.58 -15.69 -21.61
C TYR A 62 20.82 -14.36 -22.35
N CYS A 63 19.82 -13.48 -22.44
CA CYS A 63 19.96 -12.17 -23.07
C CYS A 63 20.83 -11.22 -22.25
N LYS A 64 20.87 -11.39 -20.91
CA LYS A 64 21.63 -10.54 -19.97
C LYS A 64 21.37 -9.03 -20.15
N GLN A 65 20.12 -8.67 -20.41
CA GLN A 65 19.71 -7.29 -20.63
C GLN A 65 18.91 -6.76 -19.45
N ASP A 66 19.08 -5.46 -19.19
CA ASP A 66 18.33 -4.77 -18.15
C ASP A 66 16.83 -4.79 -18.47
N PRO A 67 15.97 -5.09 -17.48
CA PRO A 67 14.54 -5.02 -17.67
C PRO A 67 14.10 -3.57 -17.87
N LYS A 68 12.93 -3.40 -18.50
CA LYS A 68 12.32 -2.11 -18.78
C LYS A 68 11.05 -1.95 -17.96
N PHE A 69 10.73 -0.70 -17.62
CA PHE A 69 9.50 -0.36 -16.92
C PHE A 69 8.45 0.16 -17.91
N GLY A 70 7.19 -0.17 -17.70
CA GLY A 70 6.11 0.33 -18.54
C GLY A 70 4.71 -0.08 -18.09
N LEU A 71 3.78 0.00 -19.03
CA LEU A 71 2.38 -0.35 -18.86
C LEU A 71 1.83 -1.14 -20.04
N ILE A 72 0.93 -2.07 -19.76
CA ILE A 72 0.11 -2.69 -20.78
C ILE A 72 -0.99 -1.70 -21.17
N ARG A 73 -1.07 -1.38 -22.46
CA ARG A 73 -2.03 -0.43 -23.03
C ARG A 73 -3.22 -1.12 -23.68
N ASP A 74 -3.02 -2.30 -24.24
CA ASP A 74 -4.13 -3.09 -24.74
C ASP A 74 -3.84 -4.59 -24.74
N ILE A 75 -4.90 -5.38 -24.63
CA ILE A 75 -4.83 -6.85 -24.60
C ILE A 75 -5.90 -7.38 -25.54
N VAL A 76 -5.49 -8.07 -26.59
CA VAL A 76 -6.40 -8.69 -27.55
C VAL A 76 -6.17 -10.19 -27.58
N LYS A 77 -7.12 -10.95 -27.02
CA LYS A 77 -7.15 -12.41 -27.09
C LYS A 77 -7.86 -12.85 -28.38
N ARG A 78 -7.20 -13.67 -29.19
CA ARG A 78 -7.77 -14.31 -30.39
C ARG A 78 -7.35 -15.77 -30.43
N LYS A 79 -8.35 -16.67 -30.34
CA LYS A 79 -8.13 -18.12 -30.29
C LYS A 79 -7.12 -18.49 -29.18
N ASP A 80 -5.95 -19.00 -29.57
CA ASP A 80 -4.86 -19.48 -28.73
C ASP A 80 -3.72 -18.45 -28.56
N LYS A 81 -3.89 -17.23 -29.09
CA LYS A 81 -2.90 -16.15 -28.97
C LYS A 81 -3.45 -14.94 -28.21
N VAL A 82 -2.54 -14.24 -27.54
CA VAL A 82 -2.79 -12.95 -26.91
C VAL A 82 -1.81 -11.94 -27.48
N LYS A 83 -2.32 -10.84 -28.06
CA LYS A 83 -1.53 -9.68 -28.44
C LYS A 83 -1.53 -8.68 -27.29
N ILE A 84 -0.36 -8.19 -26.91
CA ILE A 84 -0.20 -7.19 -25.85
C ILE A 84 0.45 -5.96 -26.48
N GLU A 85 -0.30 -4.85 -26.46
CA GLU A 85 0.24 -3.53 -26.76
C GLU A 85 0.69 -2.88 -25.45
N TYR A 86 1.86 -2.26 -25.45
CA TYR A 86 2.43 -1.69 -24.24
C TYR A 86 3.16 -0.38 -24.53
N GLU A 87 3.39 0.37 -23.47
CA GLU A 87 4.18 1.59 -23.49
C GLU A 87 5.33 1.45 -22.51
N LEU A 88 6.54 1.75 -22.99
CA LEU A 88 7.73 1.82 -22.15
C LEU A 88 7.84 3.22 -21.54
N ILE A 89 7.99 3.27 -20.22
CA ILE A 89 8.10 4.51 -19.47
C ILE A 89 9.55 4.66 -19.05
N LYS A 90 10.21 5.68 -19.60
CA LYS A 90 11.61 5.97 -19.26
C LYS A 90 11.70 6.53 -17.85
N LEU A 91 12.43 5.84 -17.00
CA LEU A 91 12.77 6.28 -15.65
C LEU A 91 14.21 6.80 -15.61
N GLU A 92 14.50 7.71 -14.67
CA GLU A 92 15.89 8.18 -14.44
C GLU A 92 16.80 7.04 -14.00
N LYS A 93 16.26 6.12 -13.19
CA LYS A 93 16.93 4.90 -12.73
C LYS A 93 15.90 3.78 -12.64
N PHE A 94 16.28 2.60 -13.11
CA PHE A 94 15.54 1.36 -12.91
C PHE A 94 16.51 0.22 -12.53
N ILE A 95 15.98 -0.97 -12.22
CA ILE A 95 16.78 -2.13 -11.88
C ILE A 95 17.53 -2.66 -13.10
N SER A 96 18.78 -3.07 -12.90
CA SER A 96 19.59 -3.79 -13.89
C SER A 96 19.23 -5.28 -13.94
N PHE A 97 19.82 -6.00 -14.90
CA PHE A 97 19.78 -7.45 -14.97
C PHE A 97 20.24 -8.12 -13.66
N GLU A 98 21.34 -7.64 -13.08
CA GLU A 98 21.86 -8.18 -11.82
C GLU A 98 20.98 -7.80 -10.63
N ASP A 99 20.44 -6.57 -10.60
CA ASP A 99 19.47 -6.18 -9.56
C ASP A 99 18.23 -7.07 -9.60
N LEU A 100 17.71 -7.41 -10.79
CA LEU A 100 16.55 -8.30 -10.95
C LEU A 100 16.81 -9.70 -10.38
N LYS A 101 18.02 -10.24 -10.59
CA LYS A 101 18.44 -11.53 -10.02
C LYS A 101 18.58 -11.48 -8.50
N GLU A 102 19.20 -10.44 -7.98
CA GLU A 102 19.38 -10.25 -6.54
C GLU A 102 18.04 -10.04 -5.83
N MET A 103 17.06 -9.42 -6.48
CA MET A 103 15.72 -9.16 -5.95
C MET A 103 14.70 -10.25 -6.31
N ALA A 104 15.13 -11.40 -6.84
CA ALA A 104 14.22 -12.42 -7.35
C ALA A 104 13.24 -12.90 -6.27
N PHE A 105 13.69 -13.05 -5.02
CA PHE A 105 12.82 -13.46 -3.92
C PHE A 105 11.78 -12.39 -3.59
N GLU A 106 12.20 -11.13 -3.41
CA GLU A 106 11.32 -10.01 -3.05
C GLU A 106 10.29 -9.72 -4.15
N LEU A 107 10.68 -9.93 -5.41
CA LEU A 107 9.82 -9.74 -6.58
C LEU A 107 8.97 -10.97 -6.93
N ASP A 108 9.04 -12.01 -6.11
CA ASP A 108 8.32 -13.29 -6.31
C ASP A 108 8.64 -13.94 -7.67
N ILE A 109 9.91 -13.92 -8.06
CA ILE A 109 10.43 -14.54 -9.28
C ILE A 109 10.98 -15.93 -8.91
N GLY A 110 10.33 -16.95 -9.43
CA GLY A 110 10.63 -18.34 -9.17
C GLY A 110 11.95 -18.80 -9.80
N SER A 111 12.45 -19.93 -9.30
CA SER A 111 13.58 -20.61 -9.94
C SER A 111 13.22 -21.00 -11.38
N TRP A 112 14.13 -20.72 -12.31
CA TRP A 112 13.97 -20.99 -13.75
C TRP A 112 12.90 -20.18 -14.49
N GLU A 113 12.15 -19.30 -13.81
CA GLU A 113 11.12 -18.46 -14.42
C GLU A 113 11.68 -17.60 -15.57
N MET A 114 12.90 -17.10 -15.40
CA MET A 114 13.60 -16.27 -16.39
C MET A 114 14.12 -17.06 -17.60
N ASN A 115 13.89 -18.37 -17.72
CA ASN A 115 14.39 -19.18 -18.84
C ASN A 115 13.33 -19.48 -19.90
N ARG A 116 12.17 -18.81 -19.85
CA ARG A 116 11.11 -19.06 -20.80
C ARG A 116 10.18 -17.87 -20.95
N THR A 117 9.82 -17.58 -22.19
CA THR A 117 8.90 -16.50 -22.55
C THR A 117 7.51 -16.75 -21.98
N HIS A 118 7.04 -15.83 -21.14
CA HIS A 118 5.72 -15.88 -20.50
C HIS A 118 5.29 -14.51 -19.98
N TRP A 119 4.04 -14.42 -19.55
CA TRP A 119 3.51 -13.29 -18.79
C TRP A 119 2.92 -13.81 -17.47
N ALA A 120 3.42 -13.31 -16.35
CA ALA A 120 2.93 -13.58 -15.01
C ALA A 120 2.37 -12.32 -14.34
N ILE A 121 1.43 -12.51 -13.41
CA ILE A 121 0.96 -11.44 -12.50
C ILE A 121 1.42 -11.80 -11.09
N LYS A 122 2.16 -10.89 -10.47
CA LYS A 122 2.79 -11.12 -9.16
C LYS A 122 2.07 -10.33 -8.09
N ASN A 123 1.79 -10.95 -6.95
CA ASN A 123 1.15 -10.30 -5.80
C ASN A 123 2.16 -9.56 -4.91
N VAL A 124 2.97 -8.69 -5.53
CA VAL A 124 4.05 -7.97 -4.86
C VAL A 124 3.89 -6.48 -5.08
N ASN A 125 4.05 -5.70 -4.01
CA ASN A 125 4.11 -4.25 -4.11
C ASN A 125 5.45 -3.81 -4.71
N LEU A 126 5.52 -3.79 -6.05
CA LEU A 126 6.72 -3.43 -6.80
C LEU A 126 7.32 -2.09 -6.35
N ALA A 127 6.49 -1.08 -6.07
CA ALA A 127 6.98 0.23 -5.63
C ALA A 127 7.69 0.16 -4.27
N LYS A 128 7.19 -0.66 -3.34
CA LYS A 128 7.81 -0.89 -2.03
C LYS A 128 9.16 -1.59 -2.18
N GLU A 129 9.22 -2.67 -2.94
CA GLU A 129 10.45 -3.46 -3.09
C GLU A 129 11.56 -2.65 -3.79
N LEU A 130 11.20 -1.86 -4.81
CA LEU A 130 12.15 -1.01 -5.51
C LEU A 130 12.64 0.20 -4.68
N LEU A 131 11.86 0.64 -3.69
CA LEU A 131 12.24 1.76 -2.83
C LEU A 131 13.49 1.44 -2.01
N VAL A 132 13.71 0.18 -1.63
CA VAL A 132 14.90 -0.28 -0.91
C VAL A 132 16.19 0.01 -1.71
N ARG A 133 16.13 -0.07 -3.05
CA ARG A 133 17.23 0.30 -3.96
C ARG A 133 17.23 1.78 -4.37
N LYS A 134 16.45 2.60 -3.67
CA LYS A 134 16.25 4.03 -3.94
C LYS A 134 15.69 4.31 -5.34
N ILE A 135 14.95 3.36 -5.91
CA ILE A 135 14.27 3.52 -7.20
C ILE A 135 12.86 4.01 -6.91
N LYS A 136 12.53 5.20 -7.41
CA LYS A 136 11.20 5.80 -7.24
C LYS A 136 10.40 5.58 -8.52
N LEU A 137 9.35 4.77 -8.42
CA LEU A 137 8.36 4.65 -9.50
C LEU A 137 7.47 5.90 -9.54
N PRO A 138 6.84 6.19 -10.70
CA PRO A 138 5.89 7.30 -10.83
C PRO A 138 4.79 7.24 -9.77
N TYR A 139 4.35 8.41 -9.28
CA TYR A 139 3.39 8.51 -8.17
C TYR A 139 2.11 7.71 -8.39
N TRP A 140 1.58 7.66 -9.62
CA TRP A 140 0.37 6.90 -9.93
C TRP A 140 0.52 5.38 -9.72
N VAL A 141 1.73 4.83 -9.80
CA VAL A 141 2.01 3.41 -9.45
C VAL A 141 1.90 3.21 -7.93
N GLN A 142 2.17 4.25 -7.16
CA GLN A 142 2.06 4.22 -5.69
C GLN A 142 0.61 4.44 -5.24
N MET A 143 -0.24 5.08 -6.07
CA MET A 143 -1.61 5.45 -5.71
C MET A 143 -2.55 4.25 -5.50
N ASP A 144 -2.37 3.14 -6.22
CA ASP A 144 -3.20 1.95 -6.05
C ASP A 144 -2.92 1.21 -4.72
N SER A 145 -1.81 1.53 -4.04
CA SER A 145 -1.59 1.11 -2.66
C SER A 145 -2.41 1.91 -1.64
N LYS A 146 -3.18 2.92 -2.07
CA LYS A 146 -4.07 3.73 -1.20
C LYS A 146 -5.54 3.71 -1.66
N ALA A 147 -5.89 2.83 -2.60
CA ALA A 147 -7.21 2.76 -3.23
C ALA A 147 -8.22 1.87 -2.45
N VAL A 148 -8.07 1.72 -1.14
CA VAL A 148 -9.10 1.03 -0.34
C VAL A 148 -10.32 1.92 -0.20
N ASP A 149 -11.50 1.34 -0.36
CA ASP A 149 -12.77 2.02 -0.06
C ASP A 149 -12.90 2.17 1.46
N ILE A 150 -12.61 3.38 1.97
CA ILE A 150 -12.61 3.68 3.41
C ILE A 150 -14.00 3.56 4.03
N SER A 151 -15.07 3.41 3.23
CA SER A 151 -16.41 3.14 3.76
C SER A 151 -16.60 1.69 4.24
N LYS A 152 -15.74 0.76 3.81
CA LYS A 152 -15.82 -0.67 4.14
C LYS A 152 -14.52 -1.24 4.71
N HIS A 153 -13.40 -0.56 4.50
CA HIS A 153 -12.09 -1.03 4.90
C HIS A 153 -11.90 -1.06 6.42
N TYR A 154 -11.16 -2.05 6.91
CA TYR A 154 -10.73 -2.17 8.30
C TYR A 154 -9.24 -1.85 8.39
N PHE A 155 -8.89 -0.93 9.28
CA PHE A 155 -7.52 -0.54 9.54
C PHE A 155 -6.98 -1.27 10.77
N ASP A 156 -5.68 -1.54 10.80
CA ASP A 156 -5.01 -1.99 12.02
C ASP A 156 -4.79 -0.79 12.96
N VAL A 157 -4.41 0.37 12.41
CA VAL A 157 -4.14 1.58 13.18
C VAL A 157 -4.94 2.75 12.64
N ALA A 158 -5.52 3.60 13.49
CA ALA A 158 -6.06 4.89 13.08
C ALA A 158 -5.39 6.02 13.87
N LEU A 159 -5.00 7.09 13.18
CA LEU A 159 -4.33 8.24 13.79
C LEU A 159 -5.30 9.41 13.89
N SER A 160 -5.58 9.84 15.12
CA SER A 160 -6.37 11.04 15.41
C SER A 160 -5.46 12.10 16.03
N PHE A 161 -5.44 13.29 15.43
CA PHE A 161 -4.48 14.34 15.78
C PHE A 161 -4.99 15.71 15.35
N PRO A 162 -4.59 16.80 16.01
CA PRO A 162 -4.98 18.14 15.63
C PRO A 162 -4.13 18.68 14.47
N GLY A 163 -4.66 19.65 13.71
CA GLY A 163 -4.08 20.02 12.42
C GLY A 163 -2.66 20.59 12.52
N GLU A 164 -2.32 21.21 13.65
CA GLU A 164 -1.02 21.83 13.90
C GLU A 164 0.13 20.83 14.05
N VAL A 165 -0.14 19.60 14.49
CA VAL A 165 0.90 18.55 14.62
C VAL A 165 1.03 17.70 13.36
N ARG A 166 0.31 18.03 12.28
CA ARG A 166 0.26 17.24 11.06
C ARG A 166 1.63 16.86 10.51
N LYS A 167 2.58 17.80 10.43
CA LYS A 167 3.93 17.52 9.90
C LYS A 167 4.66 16.43 10.71
N PHE A 168 4.47 16.42 12.03
CA PHE A 168 5.04 15.39 12.89
C PHE A 168 4.35 14.04 12.64
N VAL A 169 3.01 14.04 12.59
CA VAL A 169 2.23 12.83 12.32
C VAL A 169 2.52 12.25 10.93
N GLU A 170 2.74 13.08 9.91
CA GLU A 170 3.18 12.62 8.57
C GLU A 170 4.50 11.86 8.62
N SER A 171 5.43 12.32 9.47
CA SER A 171 6.70 11.62 9.66
C SER A 171 6.48 10.27 10.35
N VAL A 172 5.60 10.22 11.36
CA VAL A 172 5.23 8.96 12.05
C VAL A 172 4.53 8.00 11.09
N VAL A 173 3.63 8.51 10.26
CA VAL A 173 2.91 7.74 9.23
C VAL A 173 3.87 7.09 8.24
N ALA A 174 4.91 7.79 7.80
CA ALA A 174 5.91 7.22 6.90
C ALA A 174 6.64 6.01 7.53
N GLU A 175 7.01 6.11 8.80
CA GLU A 175 7.64 5.01 9.54
C GLU A 175 6.65 3.86 9.80
N ILE A 176 5.39 4.16 10.15
CA ILE A 176 4.34 3.14 10.32
C ILE A 176 4.08 2.40 9.00
N GLU A 177 3.91 3.10 7.88
CA GLU A 177 3.68 2.49 6.56
C GLU A 177 4.82 1.52 6.20
N ALA A 178 6.07 1.88 6.53
CA ALA A 178 7.22 1.01 6.32
C ALA A 178 7.16 -0.29 7.15
N ILE A 179 6.58 -0.23 8.35
CA ILE A 179 6.55 -1.35 9.31
C ILE A 179 5.33 -2.25 9.13
N ILE A 180 4.13 -1.69 8.95
CA ILE A 180 2.86 -2.45 8.87
C ILE A 180 2.25 -2.48 7.48
N GLY A 181 2.87 -1.79 6.52
CA GLY A 181 2.41 -1.75 5.13
C GLY A 181 1.36 -0.67 4.85
N PRO A 182 1.12 -0.40 3.55
CA PRO A 182 0.11 0.55 3.10
C PRO A 182 -1.31 0.00 3.34
N ASN A 183 -2.29 0.89 3.47
CA ASN A 183 -3.70 0.61 3.83
C ASN A 183 -3.94 -0.04 5.20
N SER A 184 -2.90 -0.44 5.93
CA SER A 184 -3.04 -0.95 7.30
C SER A 184 -3.34 0.16 8.31
N TYR A 185 -3.20 1.42 7.91
CA TYR A 185 -3.45 2.56 8.78
C TYR A 185 -4.35 3.64 8.15
N PHE A 186 -5.13 4.31 8.98
CA PHE A 186 -5.93 5.46 8.57
C PHE A 186 -5.20 6.77 8.90
N TYR A 187 -4.86 7.52 7.84
CA TYR A 187 -4.37 8.89 7.86
C TYR A 187 -5.20 9.72 6.89
N ASP A 188 -5.81 10.81 7.35
CA ASP A 188 -6.82 11.57 6.60
C ASP A 188 -6.34 12.04 5.20
N ASN A 189 -5.12 12.57 5.09
CA ASN A 189 -4.56 13.07 3.84
C ASN A 189 -4.35 11.96 2.78
N ASN A 190 -4.28 10.68 3.18
CA ASN A 190 -4.20 9.58 2.22
C ASN A 190 -5.53 9.40 1.45
N TYR A 191 -6.64 9.91 1.97
CA TYR A 191 -7.99 9.60 1.49
C TYR A 191 -8.86 10.84 1.24
N LEU A 192 -8.24 11.99 0.95
CA LEU A 192 -8.94 13.28 0.76
C LEU A 192 -10.16 13.20 -0.16
N ALA A 193 -10.05 12.48 -1.28
CA ALA A 193 -11.16 12.33 -2.23
C ALA A 193 -12.36 11.57 -1.63
N GLN A 194 -12.11 10.57 -0.77
CA GLN A 194 -13.17 9.79 -0.13
C GLN A 194 -13.74 10.50 1.12
N LEU A 195 -12.95 11.37 1.75
CA LEU A 195 -13.38 12.19 2.90
C LEU A 195 -14.14 13.45 2.46
N ALA A 196 -14.00 13.90 1.21
CA ALA A 196 -14.74 15.03 0.65
C ALA A 196 -16.22 14.66 0.38
N ARG A 197 -16.99 14.44 1.44
CA ARG A 197 -18.38 13.97 1.38
C ARG A 197 -19.25 14.50 2.53
N PRO A 198 -20.58 14.53 2.37
CA PRO A 198 -21.50 14.73 3.48
C PRO A 198 -21.41 13.59 4.52
N ASN A 199 -21.82 13.89 5.75
CA ASN A 199 -21.87 12.95 6.89
C ASN A 199 -20.51 12.29 7.19
N LEU A 200 -19.43 13.09 7.03
CA LEU A 200 -18.06 12.65 7.31
C LEU A 200 -17.89 12.20 8.77
N ASP A 201 -18.69 12.77 9.67
CA ASP A 201 -18.71 12.45 11.10
C ASP A 201 -19.08 10.98 11.36
N ILE A 202 -20.10 10.47 10.68
CA ILE A 202 -20.54 9.08 10.80
C ILE A 202 -19.43 8.15 10.33
N LEU A 203 -18.79 8.48 9.21
CA LEU A 203 -17.70 7.69 8.65
C LEU A 203 -16.49 7.65 9.58
N LEU A 204 -16.04 8.80 10.08
CA LEU A 204 -14.89 8.89 10.97
C LEU A 204 -15.17 8.22 12.33
N GLN A 205 -16.37 8.38 12.89
CA GLN A 205 -16.74 7.69 14.12
C GLN A 205 -16.67 6.16 13.95
N ASP A 206 -17.11 5.66 12.80
CA ASP A 206 -17.08 4.22 12.50
C ASP A 206 -15.65 3.70 12.28
N ILE A 207 -14.81 4.45 11.56
CA ILE A 207 -13.38 4.13 11.39
C ILE A 207 -12.66 4.08 12.74
N TYR A 208 -12.76 5.15 13.54
CA TYR A 208 -12.06 5.23 14.82
C TYR A 208 -12.64 4.28 15.88
N GLY A 209 -13.97 4.13 15.94
CA GLY A 209 -14.62 3.35 16.99
C GLY A 209 -14.64 1.84 16.72
N LYS A 210 -14.86 1.43 15.47
CA LYS A 210 -15.19 0.03 15.12
C LYS A 210 -14.28 -0.59 14.08
N ARG A 211 -13.80 0.18 13.11
CA ARG A 211 -12.98 -0.31 11.99
C ARG A 211 -11.50 0.04 12.10
N SER A 212 -11.00 0.18 13.31
CA SER A 212 -9.58 0.25 13.63
C SER A 212 -9.27 -0.61 14.85
N LYS A 213 -8.20 -1.41 14.83
CA LYS A 213 -7.83 -2.20 16.03
C LYS A 213 -7.24 -1.30 17.12
N LEU A 214 -6.27 -0.47 16.75
CA LEU A 214 -5.60 0.48 17.62
C LEU A 214 -5.90 1.92 17.18
N LEU A 215 -6.42 2.73 18.10
CA LEU A 215 -6.62 4.17 17.95
C LEU A 215 -5.47 4.91 18.64
N VAL A 216 -4.63 5.58 17.83
CA VAL A 216 -3.52 6.40 18.29
C VAL A 216 -3.95 7.86 18.31
N ILE A 217 -3.85 8.50 19.46
CA ILE A 217 -4.38 9.84 19.70
C ILE A 217 -3.23 10.78 20.07
N PHE A 218 -3.02 11.81 19.24
CA PHE A 218 -2.03 12.85 19.48
C PHE A 218 -2.71 14.01 20.20
N ILE A 219 -2.51 14.10 21.51
CA ILE A 219 -3.23 15.01 22.40
C ILE A 219 -2.44 16.30 22.66
N GLY A 220 -3.17 17.40 22.84
CA GLY A 220 -2.62 18.72 23.16
C GLY A 220 -3.71 19.76 23.37
N GLU A 221 -3.34 21.01 23.65
CA GLU A 221 -4.24 22.11 24.02
C GLU A 221 -5.32 22.34 22.96
N LYS A 222 -4.91 22.31 21.71
CA LYS A 222 -5.79 22.55 20.56
C LYS A 222 -6.56 21.32 20.11
N TYR A 223 -6.34 20.16 20.74
CA TYR A 223 -7.10 18.94 20.45
C TYR A 223 -8.61 19.18 20.60
N GLN A 224 -9.00 19.94 21.64
CA GLN A 224 -10.40 20.24 21.91
C GLN A 224 -11.02 21.29 20.97
N LEU A 225 -10.20 22.11 20.31
CA LEU A 225 -10.66 23.30 19.57
C LEU A 225 -11.06 22.99 18.11
N LYS A 226 -11.12 21.72 17.71
CA LYS A 226 -11.41 21.31 16.33
C LYS A 226 -12.90 21.24 15.99
N ASP A 227 -13.22 21.55 14.74
CA ASP A 227 -14.54 21.31 14.11
C ASP A 227 -15.01 19.84 14.21
N TRP A 228 -14.05 18.91 14.32
CA TRP A 228 -14.28 17.47 14.38
C TRP A 228 -14.17 16.88 15.80
N CYS A 229 -13.96 17.73 16.83
CA CYS A 229 -13.75 17.36 18.23
C CYS A 229 -14.86 16.42 18.77
N GLY A 230 -16.12 16.67 18.41
CA GLY A 230 -17.25 15.85 18.87
C GLY A 230 -17.23 14.40 18.38
N ILE A 231 -16.52 14.09 17.29
CA ILE A 231 -16.57 12.81 16.58
C ILE A 231 -15.53 11.86 17.13
N GLU A 232 -14.29 12.33 17.20
CA GLU A 232 -13.17 11.62 17.82
C GLU A 232 -13.49 11.37 19.30
N PHE A 233 -14.05 12.36 19.99
CA PHE A 233 -14.43 12.22 21.39
C PHE A 233 -15.57 11.23 21.61
N ARG A 234 -16.53 11.14 20.68
CA ARG A 234 -17.63 10.15 20.76
C ARG A 234 -17.11 8.73 20.50
N ALA A 235 -16.19 8.55 19.54
CA ALA A 235 -15.53 7.26 19.31
C ALA A 235 -14.69 6.82 20.52
N ILE A 236 -13.90 7.73 21.10
CA ILE A 236 -13.14 7.48 22.33
C ILE A 236 -14.08 7.09 23.48
N LYS A 237 -15.14 7.86 23.72
CA LYS A 237 -16.15 7.53 24.74
C LYS A 237 -16.79 6.19 24.50
N GLU A 238 -17.06 5.81 23.24
CA GLU A 238 -17.63 4.51 22.91
C GLU A 238 -16.68 3.37 23.26
N ILE A 239 -15.39 3.49 22.93
CA ILE A 239 -14.33 2.53 23.28
C ILE A 239 -14.20 2.39 24.80
N LEU A 240 -14.10 3.53 25.51
CA LEU A 240 -14.01 3.56 26.99
C LEU A 240 -15.27 2.97 27.64
N ASN A 241 -16.46 3.27 27.12
CA ASN A 241 -17.72 2.71 27.65
C ASN A 241 -17.81 1.20 27.45
N LYS A 242 -17.20 0.66 26.39
CA LYS A 242 -17.07 -0.78 26.12
C LYS A 242 -15.95 -1.44 26.93
N ARG A 243 -15.16 -0.66 27.69
CA ARG A 243 -13.97 -1.12 28.45
C ARG A 243 -12.90 -1.74 27.58
N GLU A 244 -12.73 -1.22 26.36
CA GLU A 244 -11.69 -1.62 25.42
C GLU A 244 -10.51 -0.62 25.47
N ASP A 245 -10.12 -0.22 26.68
CA ASP A 245 -9.14 0.85 26.92
C ASP A 245 -7.76 0.53 26.30
N ASP A 246 -7.46 -0.75 26.10
CA ASP A 246 -6.25 -1.24 25.46
C ASP A 246 -6.18 -0.94 23.95
N ARG A 247 -7.31 -0.60 23.32
CA ARG A 247 -7.35 -0.11 21.94
C ARG A 247 -6.90 1.35 21.81
N ILE A 248 -6.67 2.06 22.90
CA ILE A 248 -6.24 3.46 22.88
C ILE A 248 -4.75 3.57 23.20
N MET A 249 -4.04 4.39 22.43
CA MET A 249 -2.66 4.78 22.69
C MET A 249 -2.53 6.31 22.63
N LEU A 250 -2.02 6.91 23.71
CA LEU A 250 -1.91 8.37 23.82
C LEU A 250 -0.48 8.84 23.51
N ILE A 251 -0.38 9.87 22.68
CA ILE A 251 0.86 10.58 22.36
C ILE A 251 0.66 12.05 22.74
N LYS A 252 1.39 12.52 23.76
CA LYS A 252 1.30 13.88 24.25
C LYS A 252 2.17 14.81 23.41
N MET A 253 1.57 15.85 22.84
CA MET A 253 2.24 16.81 21.95
C MET A 253 2.55 18.15 22.63
N ASP A 254 1.79 18.50 23.66
CA ASP A 254 2.01 19.65 24.53
C ASP A 254 1.35 19.41 25.91
N ASP A 255 1.34 20.41 26.80
CA ASP A 255 0.81 20.28 28.16
C ASP A 255 -0.68 20.66 28.31
N GLY A 256 -1.38 20.80 27.19
CA GLY A 256 -2.81 21.06 27.17
C GLY A 256 -3.63 19.89 27.69
N GLN A 257 -4.77 20.21 28.30
CA GLN A 257 -5.70 19.23 28.83
C GLN A 257 -6.72 18.83 27.78
N VAL A 258 -7.02 17.53 27.71
CA VAL A 258 -8.04 16.97 26.83
C VAL A 258 -9.13 16.32 27.68
N ASP A 259 -10.37 16.73 27.48
CA ASP A 259 -11.52 16.16 28.17
C ASP A 259 -11.52 14.64 28.02
N GLY A 260 -11.93 13.94 29.08
CA GLY A 260 -11.96 12.48 29.11
C GLY A 260 -10.59 11.81 29.29
N ILE A 261 -9.48 12.54 29.13
CA ILE A 261 -8.13 12.06 29.45
C ILE A 261 -7.72 12.65 30.79
N LYS A 262 -7.36 11.76 31.71
CA LYS A 262 -7.04 12.12 33.09
C LYS A 262 -5.55 12.40 33.22
N SER A 263 -5.20 13.21 34.21
CA SER A 263 -3.81 13.59 34.49
C SER A 263 -2.89 12.41 34.85
N TYR A 264 -3.46 11.27 35.22
CA TYR A 264 -2.75 10.04 35.58
C TYR A 264 -2.75 8.98 34.48
N ASP A 265 -3.36 9.24 33.32
CA ASP A 265 -3.31 8.32 32.19
C ASP A 265 -1.89 8.28 31.59
N GLY A 266 -1.45 7.09 31.17
CA GLY A 266 -0.14 6.89 30.57
C GLY A 266 -0.09 7.40 29.12
N TYR A 267 1.03 8.02 28.72
CA TYR A 267 1.27 8.52 27.38
C TYR A 267 2.74 8.40 26.97
N ILE A 268 3.00 8.43 25.66
CA ILE A 268 4.33 8.73 25.11
C ILE A 268 4.42 10.23 24.87
N ASP A 269 5.47 10.90 25.36
CA ASP A 269 5.69 12.31 25.07
C ASP A 269 6.36 12.47 23.69
N GLY A 270 5.60 12.97 22.71
CA GLY A 270 6.05 13.18 21.33
C GLY A 270 7.08 14.30 21.16
N ARG A 271 7.35 15.08 22.22
CA ARG A 271 8.42 16.09 22.24
C ARG A 271 9.76 15.49 22.69
N ILE A 272 9.73 14.34 23.37
CA ILE A 272 10.91 13.66 23.92
C ILE A 272 11.36 12.53 22.99
N TYR A 273 10.41 11.72 22.52
CA TYR A 273 10.72 10.54 21.72
C TYR A 273 10.70 10.86 20.22
N ASP A 274 11.65 10.26 19.50
CA ASP A 274 11.70 10.39 18.06
C ASP A 274 10.59 9.61 17.34
N VAL A 275 10.38 9.98 16.08
CA VAL A 275 9.36 9.42 15.19
C VAL A 275 9.46 7.89 15.10
N LYS A 276 10.69 7.36 15.02
CA LYS A 276 10.95 5.91 14.90
C LYS A 276 10.57 5.14 16.16
N THR A 277 10.87 5.72 17.33
CA THR A 277 10.52 5.13 18.62
C THR A 277 9.00 5.09 18.79
N ILE A 278 8.31 6.17 18.41
CA ILE A 278 6.85 6.22 18.43
C ILE A 278 6.25 5.16 17.49
N ALA A 279 6.71 5.09 16.23
CA ALA A 279 6.22 4.10 15.27
C ALA A 279 6.45 2.66 15.74
N ARG A 280 7.60 2.37 16.37
CA ARG A 280 7.88 1.07 16.98
C ARG A 280 6.93 0.77 18.14
N GLY A 281 6.67 1.74 19.01
CA GLY A 281 5.70 1.57 20.10
C GLY A 281 4.28 1.31 19.60
N ILE A 282 3.87 1.95 18.50
CA ILE A 282 2.58 1.68 17.84
C ILE A 282 2.53 0.25 17.31
N LYS A 283 3.60 -0.22 16.65
CA LYS A 283 3.70 -1.61 16.18
C LYS A 283 3.62 -2.62 17.33
N GLU A 284 4.35 -2.36 18.42
CA GLU A 284 4.35 -3.22 19.60
C GLU A 284 2.94 -3.33 20.22
N ARG A 285 2.25 -2.19 20.35
CA ARG A 285 0.85 -2.17 20.83
C ARG A 285 -0.09 -2.95 19.91
N LEU A 286 0.08 -2.80 18.59
CA LEU A 286 -0.71 -3.53 17.61
C LEU A 286 -0.48 -5.06 17.72
N ASP A 287 0.78 -5.49 17.91
CA ASP A 287 1.12 -6.91 18.04
C ASP A 287 0.50 -7.54 19.30
N ILE A 288 0.49 -6.81 20.41
CA ILE A 288 -0.18 -7.24 21.65
C ILE A 288 -1.69 -7.43 21.42
N LEU A 289 -2.33 -6.55 20.66
CA LEU A 289 -3.76 -6.65 20.35
C LEU A 289 -4.07 -7.81 19.40
N ASN A 290 -3.20 -8.09 18.43
CA ASN A 290 -3.37 -9.22 17.51
C ASN A 290 -3.18 -10.58 18.18
N ALA A 291 -2.54 -10.63 19.36
CA ALA A 291 -2.31 -11.87 20.12
C ALA A 291 -3.47 -12.26 21.05
N LYS A 292 -4.53 -11.45 21.12
CA LYS A 292 -5.74 -11.71 21.91
C LYS A 292 -6.82 -12.38 21.08
#